data_AF-A0A380AJ34-F1
#
_entry.id   AF-A0A380AJ34-F1
#
_cell.length_a   1.000
_cell.length_b   1.000
_cell.length_c   1.000
_cell.angle_alpha   90.00
_cell.angle_beta   90.00
_cell.angle_gamma   90.00
#
_symmetry.space_group_name_H-M   'P 1'
#
loop_
_entity.id
_entity.type
_entity.pdbx_description
1 polymer ?
#
loop_
_entity_poly.entity_id
_entity_poly.type
_entity_poly.pdbx_seq_one_letter_code
_entity_poly.pdbx_strand_id
1 'polypeptide(L)'
;MDLAEQAWLVDVGFGDSFLTPLKIVAAEPQPQASGTFHLEREGEYYLLERRNGDQRSHAKTLYRFTVQPRELHEFDEMCRFHSTSPQSHFTQRLVCSRPTEHGRVTLSDMKLIVTEDHQRHETTLHSEEERRAALWQHFAIDLDR
;
A
#
# COMPACT_ATOMS: atom_id res chain seq x y z
N MET A 1 25.77 19.12 -19.11
CA MET A 1 24.58 18.90 -19.95
C MET A 1 23.62 18.16 -19.05
N ASP A 2 22.72 18.90 -18.42
CA ASP A 2 21.82 18.40 -17.39
C ASP A 2 20.59 17.84 -18.12
N LEU A 3 20.63 16.55 -18.47
CA LEU A 3 19.39 15.84 -18.74
C LEU A 3 18.70 15.81 -17.38
N ALA A 4 17.62 16.56 -17.18
CA ALA A 4 16.81 16.40 -15.99
C ALA A 4 16.36 14.94 -15.93
N GLU A 5 17.08 14.12 -15.15
CA GLU A 5 16.74 12.74 -14.91
C GLU A 5 15.36 12.76 -14.25
N GLN A 6 14.38 12.19 -14.93
CA GLN A 6 13.01 12.10 -14.44
C GLN A 6 13.03 11.49 -13.03
N ALA A 7 12.51 12.23 -12.04
CA ALA A 7 12.34 11.72 -10.69
C ALA A 7 11.12 10.78 -10.62
N TRP A 8 11.28 9.66 -9.91
CA TRP A 8 10.25 8.63 -9.76
C TRP A 8 9.98 8.37 -8.28
N LEU A 9 8.71 8.19 -7.93
CA LEU A 9 8.25 7.68 -6.65
C LEU A 9 8.13 6.15 -6.75
N VAL A 10 8.78 5.47 -5.81
CA VAL A 10 8.72 4.01 -5.64
C VAL A 10 8.33 3.72 -4.20
N ASP A 11 7.31 2.89 -4.02
CA ASP A 11 6.86 2.45 -2.70
C ASP A 11 6.41 0.98 -2.80
N VAL A 12 7.09 0.11 -2.05
CA VAL A 12 6.78 -1.33 -1.96
C VAL A 12 6.26 -1.72 -0.56
N GLY A 13 5.99 -0.72 0.30
CA GLY A 13 5.66 -0.91 1.72
C GLY A 13 4.26 -0.40 2.12
N PHE A 14 3.58 0.41 1.32
CA PHE A 14 2.27 0.96 1.68
C PHE A 14 1.12 -0.07 1.75
N GLY A 15 1.25 -1.19 1.04
CA GLY A 15 0.20 -2.22 0.94
C GLY A 15 -0.68 -2.04 -0.31
N ASP A 16 -1.91 -1.55 -0.15
CA ASP A 16 -2.87 -1.37 -1.26
C ASP A 16 -2.57 -0.08 -2.06
N SER A 17 -1.56 -0.13 -2.93
CA SER A 17 -1.03 1.05 -3.66
C SER A 17 -0.75 0.77 -5.15
N PHE A 18 0.00 1.67 -5.78
CA PHE A 18 0.54 1.51 -7.14
C PHE A 18 1.55 0.36 -7.20
N LEU A 19 1.68 -0.27 -8.37
CA LEU A 19 2.55 -1.42 -8.62
C LEU A 19 3.78 -1.08 -9.45
N THR A 20 3.73 -0.01 -10.23
CA THR A 20 4.86 0.48 -11.02
C THR A 20 5.25 1.90 -10.62
N PRO A 21 6.53 2.29 -10.78
CA PRO A 21 7.00 3.62 -10.39
C PRO A 21 6.15 4.74 -10.97
N LEU A 22 5.87 5.76 -10.16
CA LEU A 22 5.14 6.95 -10.58
C LEU A 22 6.10 8.09 -10.85
N LYS A 23 5.91 8.86 -11.92
CA LYS A 23 6.64 10.11 -12.15
C LYS A 23 6.28 11.11 -11.06
N ILE A 24 7.26 11.82 -10.51
CA ILE A 24 7.03 12.95 -9.60
C ILE A 24 6.71 14.20 -10.43
N VAL A 25 5.49 14.22 -11.00
CA VAL A 25 4.94 15.34 -11.78
C VAL A 25 3.54 15.62 -11.24
N ALA A 26 3.23 16.90 -11.02
CA ALA A 26 1.97 17.30 -10.40
C ALA A 26 0.77 17.18 -11.37
N ALA A 27 -0.38 16.73 -10.86
CA ALA A 27 -1.69 16.69 -11.50
C ALA A 27 -1.80 15.89 -12.82
N GLU A 28 -0.81 15.06 -13.17
CA GLU A 28 -0.89 14.12 -14.31
C GLU A 28 -1.48 12.77 -13.86
N PRO A 29 -2.57 12.27 -14.48
CA PRO A 29 -3.09 10.93 -14.24
C PRO A 29 -2.11 9.84 -14.67
N GLN A 30 -1.81 8.91 -13.78
CA GLN A 30 -0.93 7.77 -14.03
C GLN A 30 -1.72 6.46 -13.84
N PRO A 31 -2.38 5.94 -14.91
CA PRO A 31 -3.23 4.76 -14.81
C PRO A 31 -2.42 3.47 -14.65
N GLN A 32 -2.87 2.61 -13.75
CA GLN A 32 -2.35 1.26 -13.52
C GLN A 32 -3.52 0.28 -13.29
N ALA A 33 -3.24 -1.02 -13.32
CA ALA A 33 -4.24 -2.04 -13.01
C ALA A 33 -4.84 -1.88 -11.59
N SER A 34 -4.05 -1.37 -10.63
CA SER A 34 -4.48 -1.15 -9.24
C SER A 34 -5.19 0.19 -9.00
N GLY A 35 -5.36 1.02 -10.03
CA GLY A 35 -6.04 2.32 -9.97
C GLY A 35 -5.33 3.42 -10.74
N THR A 36 -5.95 4.60 -10.81
CA THR A 36 -5.33 5.79 -11.41
C THR A 36 -4.77 6.70 -10.32
N PHE A 37 -3.46 6.95 -10.39
CA PHE A 37 -2.74 7.71 -9.38
C PHE A 37 -2.46 9.14 -9.84
N HIS A 38 -2.48 10.08 -8.91
CA HIS A 38 -2.18 11.49 -9.15
C HIS A 38 -1.30 11.99 -8.01
N LEU A 39 -0.40 12.92 -8.32
CA LEU A 39 0.36 13.66 -7.32
C LEU A 39 -0.14 15.11 -7.31
N GLU A 40 -0.80 15.52 -6.25
CA GLU A 40 -1.17 16.93 -6.06
C GLU A 40 -0.07 17.64 -5.30
N ARG A 41 0.24 18.89 -5.67
CA ARG A 41 1.30 19.67 -5.02
C ARG A 41 0.69 20.73 -4.11
N GLU A 42 1.04 20.67 -2.83
CA GLU A 42 0.64 21.63 -1.80
C GLU A 42 1.89 22.21 -1.11
N GLY A 43 2.38 23.33 -1.63
CA GLY A 43 3.63 23.94 -1.16
C GLY A 43 4.84 23.03 -1.41
N GLU A 44 5.47 22.58 -0.34
CA GLU A 44 6.60 21.63 -0.35
C GLU A 44 6.17 20.15 -0.37
N TYR A 45 4.88 19.88 -0.14
CA TYR A 45 4.34 18.53 -0.09
C TYR A 45 3.80 18.08 -1.44
N TYR A 46 3.96 16.80 -1.70
CA TYR A 46 3.20 16.04 -2.68
C TYR A 46 2.20 15.16 -1.95
N LEU A 47 0.94 15.15 -2.41
CA LEU A 47 -0.12 14.28 -1.94
C LEU A 47 -0.34 13.20 -2.99
N LEU A 48 -0.15 11.94 -2.62
CA LEU A 48 -0.49 10.82 -3.49
C LEU A 48 -1.97 10.50 -3.35
N GLU A 49 -2.70 10.59 -4.46
CA GLU A 49 -4.12 10.27 -4.53
C GLU A 49 -4.37 9.09 -5.46
N ARG A 50 -5.31 8.22 -5.07
CA ARG A 50 -5.86 7.17 -5.92
C ARG A 50 -7.31 7.46 -6.26
N ARG A 51 -7.66 7.32 -7.53
CA ARG A 51 -9.04 7.35 -8.04
C ARG A 51 -9.41 5.97 -8.59
N ASN A 52 -10.57 5.47 -8.18
CA ASN A 52 -11.09 4.18 -8.64
C ASN A 52 -12.22 4.44 -9.66
N GLY A 53 -12.03 4.07 -10.93
CA GLY A 53 -13.04 4.23 -11.98
C GLY A 53 -12.90 5.54 -12.76
N ASP A 54 -14.02 6.18 -13.11
CA ASP A 54 -14.03 7.39 -13.93
C ASP A 54 -13.49 8.63 -13.20
N GLN A 55 -13.26 9.71 -13.95
CA GLN A 55 -12.72 10.97 -13.43
C GLN A 55 -13.61 11.67 -12.38
N ARG A 56 -14.85 11.22 -12.18
CA ARG A 56 -15.81 11.78 -11.21
C ARG A 56 -15.77 11.06 -9.85
N SER A 57 -15.05 9.95 -9.74
CA SER A 57 -14.84 9.27 -8.46
C SER A 57 -14.09 10.17 -7.48
N HIS A 58 -14.50 10.13 -6.20
CA HIS A 58 -13.80 10.84 -5.14
C HIS A 58 -12.36 10.33 -5.01
N ALA A 59 -11.40 11.24 -5.06
CA ALA A 59 -10.00 10.94 -4.83
C ALA A 59 -9.79 10.52 -3.37
N LYS A 60 -9.07 9.42 -3.17
CA LYS A 60 -8.59 9.00 -1.86
C LYS A 60 -7.11 9.36 -1.74
N THR A 61 -6.78 10.30 -0.87
CA THR A 61 -5.39 10.56 -0.48
C THR A 61 -4.85 9.35 0.28
N LEU A 62 -3.71 8.83 -0.16
CA LEU A 62 -3.02 7.70 0.47
C LEU A 62 -2.04 8.21 1.53
N TYR A 63 -1.12 9.08 1.12
CA TYR A 63 -0.15 9.72 2.00
C TYR A 63 0.38 11.01 1.35
N ARG A 64 1.13 11.79 2.14
CA ARG A 64 1.85 12.97 1.68
C ARG A 64 3.34 12.83 1.97
N PHE A 65 4.19 13.45 1.16
CA PHE A 65 5.63 13.41 1.32
C PHE A 65 6.31 14.68 0.80
N THR A 66 7.55 14.90 1.23
CA THR A 66 8.47 15.89 0.66
C THR A 66 9.59 15.18 -0.08
N VAL A 67 10.29 15.86 -1.00
CA VAL A 67 11.49 15.31 -1.67
C VAL A 67 12.78 15.49 -0.86
N GLN A 68 12.67 15.92 0.42
CA GLN A 68 13.81 16.03 1.32
C GLN A 68 14.42 14.64 1.56
N PRO A 69 15.72 14.45 1.29
CA PRO A 69 16.43 13.22 1.64
C PRO A 69 16.39 12.97 3.15
N ARG A 70 16.32 11.68 3.53
CA ARG A 70 16.32 11.23 4.93
C ARG A 70 17.42 10.19 5.13
N GLU A 71 18.08 10.27 6.27
CA GLU A 71 19.02 9.26 6.76
C GLU A 71 18.28 8.09 7.39
N LEU A 72 18.87 6.88 7.34
CA LEU A 72 18.20 5.67 7.84
C LEU A 72 17.75 5.76 9.30
N HIS A 73 18.54 6.40 10.16
CA HIS A 73 18.21 6.53 11.58
C HIS A 73 17.00 7.44 11.85
N GLU A 74 16.62 8.32 10.90
CA GLU A 74 15.41 9.15 11.03
C GLU A 74 14.12 8.30 11.01
N PHE A 75 14.19 7.04 10.56
CA PHE A 75 13.05 6.12 10.54
C PHE A 75 12.89 5.31 11.83
N ASP A 76 13.93 5.24 12.68
CA ASP A 76 13.99 4.34 13.84
C ASP A 76 12.84 4.56 14.82
N GLU A 77 12.49 5.82 15.08
CA GLU A 77 11.42 6.16 16.03
C GLU A 77 10.07 5.61 15.56
N MET A 78 9.72 5.83 14.29
CA MET A 78 8.45 5.37 13.73
C MET A 78 8.43 3.85 13.53
N CYS A 79 9.56 3.24 13.15
CA CYS A 79 9.69 1.78 13.10
C CYS A 79 9.45 1.16 14.49
N ARG A 80 10.05 1.72 15.55
CA ARG A 80 9.83 1.27 16.93
C ARG A 80 8.39 1.49 17.37
N PHE A 81 7.81 2.65 17.07
CA PHE A 81 6.41 2.92 17.37
C PHE A 81 5.49 1.87 16.72
N HIS A 82 5.67 1.61 15.42
CA HIS A 82 4.83 0.66 14.69
C HIS A 82 5.04 -0.80 15.09
N SER A 83 6.22 -1.17 15.58
CA SER A 83 6.52 -2.55 15.97
C SER A 83 6.18 -2.89 17.43
N THR A 84 6.18 -1.90 18.34
CA THR A 84 6.03 -2.19 19.79
C THR A 84 4.97 -1.37 20.51
N SER A 85 4.54 -0.22 19.99
CA SER A 85 3.61 0.65 20.73
C SER A 85 2.21 0.06 20.77
N PRO A 86 1.55 -0.08 21.94
CA PRO A 86 0.18 -0.55 22.02
C PRO A 86 -0.82 0.41 21.34
N GLN A 87 -0.42 1.64 21.03
CA GLN A 87 -1.23 2.60 20.29
C GLN A 87 -1.17 2.41 18.78
N SER A 88 -0.25 1.57 18.27
CA SER A 88 -0.13 1.33 16.83
C SER A 88 -1.18 0.35 16.34
N HIS A 89 -1.76 0.63 15.17
CA HIS A 89 -2.67 -0.34 14.53
C HIS A 89 -1.98 -1.68 14.25
N PHE A 90 -0.69 -1.70 13.95
CA PHE A 90 0.06 -2.91 13.62
C PHE A 90 0.30 -3.84 14.82
N THR A 91 0.26 -3.32 16.06
CA THR A 91 0.31 -4.17 17.27
C THR A 91 -1.09 -4.60 17.73
N GLN A 92 -2.14 -3.96 17.21
CA GLN A 92 -3.53 -4.22 17.60
C GLN A 92 -4.28 -5.12 16.61
N ARG A 93 -3.86 -5.14 15.35
CA ARG A 93 -4.52 -5.88 14.27
C ARG A 93 -3.52 -6.64 13.44
N LEU A 94 -3.92 -7.81 12.97
CA LEU A 94 -3.15 -8.55 11.98
C LEU A 94 -3.54 -8.04 10.60
N VAL A 95 -2.53 -7.71 9.80
CA VAL A 95 -2.72 -7.45 8.38
C VAL A 95 -1.59 -8.06 7.58
N CYS A 96 -1.93 -8.72 6.48
CA CYS A 96 -0.99 -9.15 5.45
C CYS A 96 -1.60 -8.84 4.09
N SER A 97 -0.85 -8.22 3.19
CA SER A 97 -1.33 -7.83 1.88
C SER A 97 -0.29 -8.15 0.82
N ARG A 98 -0.74 -8.71 -0.30
CA ARG A 98 0.14 -9.05 -1.43
C ARG A 98 -0.58 -8.76 -2.74
N PRO A 99 0.01 -7.95 -3.64
CA PRO A 99 -0.50 -7.84 -4.99
C PRO A 99 -0.36 -9.18 -5.73
N THR A 100 -1.28 -9.47 -6.63
CA THR A 100 -1.23 -10.62 -7.54
C THR A 100 -1.22 -10.12 -8.98
N GLU A 101 -1.02 -11.02 -9.94
CA GLU A 101 -1.07 -10.66 -11.37
C GLU A 101 -2.41 -10.02 -11.78
N HIS A 102 -3.51 -10.46 -11.16
CA HIS A 102 -4.88 -10.05 -11.50
C HIS A 102 -5.56 -9.21 -10.42
N GLY A 103 -4.84 -8.82 -9.36
CA GLY A 103 -5.39 -7.99 -8.30
C GLY A 103 -4.61 -8.03 -6.99
N ARG A 104 -5.26 -8.42 -5.90
CA ARG A 104 -4.67 -8.37 -4.55
C ARG A 104 -5.31 -9.35 -3.59
N VAL A 105 -4.50 -9.96 -2.74
CA VAL A 105 -4.98 -10.73 -1.58
C VAL A 105 -4.62 -9.99 -0.30
N THR A 106 -5.58 -9.88 0.61
CA THR A 106 -5.41 -9.31 1.95
C THR A 106 -5.94 -10.26 3.00
N LEU A 107 -5.16 -10.53 4.02
CA LEU A 107 -5.66 -11.05 5.28
C LEU A 107 -5.73 -9.89 6.28
N SER A 108 -6.91 -9.65 6.84
CA SER A 108 -7.14 -8.64 7.87
C SER A 108 -7.86 -9.30 9.05
N ASP A 109 -7.16 -9.47 10.16
CA ASP A 109 -7.59 -10.25 11.32
C ASP A 109 -8.09 -11.66 10.88
N MET A 110 -9.39 -11.91 10.97
CA MET A 110 -10.05 -13.17 10.56
C MET A 110 -10.78 -13.06 9.23
N LYS A 111 -10.41 -12.11 8.37
CA LYS A 111 -11.05 -11.89 7.07
C LYS A 111 -10.03 -12.00 5.95
N LEU A 112 -10.25 -12.96 5.05
CA LEU A 112 -9.54 -13.07 3.78
C LEU A 112 -10.30 -12.26 2.72
N ILE A 113 -9.60 -11.37 2.04
CA ILE A 113 -10.14 -10.47 1.02
C ILE A 113 -9.34 -10.73 -0.25
N VAL A 114 -10.01 -11.24 -1.28
CA VAL A 114 -9.43 -11.47 -2.60
C VAL A 114 -10.09 -10.49 -3.57
N THR A 115 -9.27 -9.68 -4.22
CA THR A 115 -9.70 -8.85 -5.35
C THR A 115 -9.08 -9.40 -6.62
N GLU A 116 -9.90 -9.78 -7.59
CA GLU A 116 -9.50 -10.30 -8.92
C GLU A 116 -10.44 -9.70 -9.97
N ASP A 117 -9.90 -9.23 -11.11
CA ASP A 117 -10.68 -8.69 -12.23
C ASP A 117 -11.76 -7.67 -11.81
N HIS A 118 -11.41 -6.78 -10.87
CA HIS A 118 -12.28 -5.77 -10.25
C HIS A 118 -13.43 -6.31 -9.39
N GLN A 119 -13.50 -7.62 -9.18
CA GLN A 119 -14.42 -8.25 -8.24
C GLN A 119 -13.74 -8.45 -6.90
N ARG A 120 -14.49 -8.22 -5.82
CA ARG A 120 -13.98 -8.31 -4.46
C ARG A 120 -14.78 -9.34 -3.68
N HIS A 121 -14.09 -10.37 -3.23
CA HIS A 121 -14.64 -11.46 -2.43
C HIS A 121 -14.07 -11.38 -1.02
N GLU A 122 -14.95 -11.44 -0.03
CA GLU A 122 -14.56 -11.55 1.38
C GLU A 122 -14.99 -12.90 1.93
N THR A 123 -14.09 -13.55 2.64
CA THR A 123 -14.37 -14.79 3.38
C THR A 123 -13.98 -14.57 4.83
N THR A 124 -14.90 -14.91 5.75
CA THR A 124 -14.60 -14.94 7.18
C THR A 124 -13.95 -16.27 7.51
N LEU A 125 -12.82 -16.23 8.19
CA LEU A 125 -12.14 -17.39 8.74
C LEU A 125 -12.68 -17.63 10.15
N HIS A 126 -12.88 -18.89 10.50
CA HIS A 126 -13.53 -19.29 11.74
C HIS A 126 -12.58 -19.88 12.78
N SER A 127 -11.30 -20.03 12.43
CA SER A 127 -10.29 -20.59 13.35
C SER A 127 -8.90 -20.05 13.08
N GLU A 128 -8.03 -20.16 14.09
CA GLU A 128 -6.60 -19.88 13.96
C GLU A 128 -5.91 -20.79 12.94
N GLU A 129 -6.37 -22.03 12.81
CA GLU A 129 -5.86 -22.99 11.83
C GLU A 129 -6.16 -22.52 10.39
N GLU A 130 -7.38 -22.08 10.12
CA GLU A 130 -7.75 -21.48 8.82
C GLU A 130 -6.92 -20.23 8.53
N ARG A 131 -6.65 -19.39 9.54
CA ARG A 131 -5.82 -18.20 9.40
C ARG A 131 -4.37 -18.55 9.03
N ARG A 132 -3.77 -19.54 9.70
CA ARG A 132 -2.42 -20.02 9.37
C ARG A 132 -2.37 -20.64 7.98
N ALA A 133 -3.37 -21.43 7.61
CA ALA A 133 -3.47 -21.99 6.27
C ALA A 133 -3.54 -20.88 5.21
N ALA A 134 -4.32 -19.81 5.45
CA ALA A 134 -4.38 -18.66 4.56
C ALA A 134 -3.05 -17.90 4.45
N LEU A 135 -2.34 -17.70 5.57
CA LEU A 135 -1.00 -17.09 5.60
C LEU A 135 -0.01 -17.89 4.73
N TRP A 136 0.01 -19.20 4.88
CA TRP A 136 0.87 -20.07 4.09
C TRP A 136 0.49 -20.04 2.60
N GLN A 137 -0.77 -20.33 2.27
CA GLN A 137 -1.23 -20.47 0.88
C GLN A 137 -1.12 -19.17 0.09
N HIS A 138 -1.51 -18.04 0.69
CA HIS A 138 -1.60 -16.76 -0.01
C HIS A 138 -0.42 -15.83 0.22
N PHE A 139 0.48 -16.12 1.17
CA PHE A 139 1.60 -15.22 1.47
C PHE A 139 2.93 -15.93 1.65
N ALA A 140 2.96 -17.27 1.61
CA ALA A 140 4.14 -18.09 1.91
C ALA A 140 4.73 -17.78 3.30
N ILE A 141 3.88 -17.39 4.25
CA ILE A 141 4.26 -17.12 5.64
C ILE A 141 3.88 -18.34 6.47
N ASP A 142 4.88 -18.91 7.13
CA ASP A 142 4.75 -20.01 8.10
C ASP A 142 5.09 -19.45 9.49
N LEU A 143 4.13 -19.53 10.41
CA LEU A 143 4.28 -19.00 11.78
C LEU A 143 4.87 -20.02 12.76
N ASP A 144 4.98 -21.28 12.35
CA ASP A 144 5.49 -22.38 13.20
C ASP A 144 6.98 -22.68 12.92
N ARG A 145 7.66 -21.82 12.15
CA ARG A 145 9.10 -21.87 11.83
C ARG A 145 9.96 -21.00 12.73
#